data_AF-A0A9W4T7G7-F1
#
_entry.id   AF-A0A9W4T7G7-F1
#
_cell.length_a   1.000
_cell.length_b   1.000
_cell.length_c   1.000
_cell.angle_alpha   90.00
_cell.angle_beta   90.00
_cell.angle_gamma   90.00
#
_symmetry.space_group_name_H-M   'P 1'
#
loop_
_entity.id
_entity.type
_entity.pdbx_description
1 polymer ?
#
loop_
_entity_poly.entity_id
_entity_poly.type
_entity_poly.pdbx_seq_one_letter_code
_entity_poly.pdbx_strand_id
1 'polypeptide(L)' 'MAGMVWTFDVMEDLINLRNEYREEFENALNTEHAAIWDGIATEINNHYPATSYWQTMPSKMGCA' A
#
# COMPACT_ATOMS: atom_id res chain seq x y z
N MET A 1 -8.56 -13.81 -1.15
CA MET A 1 -8.29 -12.38 -0.94
C MET A 1 -7.02 -12.05 -1.69
N ALA A 2 -7.06 -11.14 -2.65
CA ALA A 2 -5.83 -10.65 -3.28
C ALA A 2 -5.16 -9.73 -2.26
N GLY A 3 -3.99 -10.13 -1.75
CA GLY A 3 -3.15 -9.28 -0.92
C GLY A 3 -2.27 -8.40 -1.81
N MET A 4 -1.95 -7.21 -1.35
CA MET A 4 -0.90 -6.39 -1.97
C MET A 4 0.42 -7.16 -1.97
N VAL A 5 1.14 -7.12 -3.09
CA VAL A 5 2.48 -7.71 -3.20
C VAL A 5 3.49 -6.67 -2.75
N TRP A 6 4.25 -6.96 -1.71
CA TRP A 6 5.38 -6.12 -1.27
C TRP A 6 6.53 -6.25 -2.26
N THR A 7 6.68 -5.25 -3.12
CA THR A 7 7.85 -5.11 -4.01
C THR A 7 8.86 -4.13 -3.42
N PHE A 8 10.05 -4.05 -4.02
CA PHE A 8 11.05 -3.06 -3.62
C PHE A 8 10.49 -1.63 -3.70
N ASP A 9 9.79 -1.30 -4.78
CA ASP A 9 9.18 0.03 -4.99
C ASP A 9 8.12 0.35 -3.92
N VAL A 10 7.26 -0.62 -3.59
CA VAL A 10 6.25 -0.45 -2.51
C VAL A 10 6.91 -0.23 -1.15
N MET A 11 8.03 -0.92 -0.88
CA MET A 11 8.78 -0.76 0.36
C MET A 11 9.52 0.57 0.43
N GLU A 12 10.07 1.07 -0.68
CA GLU A 12 10.70 2.37 -0.77
C GLU A 12 9.67 3.50 -0.52
N ASP A 13 8.51 3.42 -1.15
CA ASP A 13 7.41 4.37 -0.94
C ASP A 13 6.88 4.33 0.50
N LEU A 14 6.80 3.16 1.12
CA LEU A 14 6.41 3.04 2.53
C LEU A 14 7.39 3.78 3.45
N ILE A 15 8.69 3.64 3.20
CA ILE A 15 9.73 4.32 4.00
C ILE A 15 9.65 5.83 3.79
N ASN A 16 9.44 6.28 2.55
CA ASN A 16 9.30 7.70 2.22
C ASN A 16 8.07 8.31 2.92
N LEU A 17 6.90 7.68 2.81
CA LEU A 17 5.68 8.13 3.49
C LEU A 17 5.87 8.18 5.01
N ARG A 18 6.43 7.13 5.62
CA ARG A 18 6.71 7.13 7.06
C ARG A 18 7.65 8.28 7.47
N ASN A 19 8.58 8.68 6.61
CA ASN A 19 9.48 9.81 6.87
C ASN A 19 8.80 11.17 6.70
N GLU A 20 7.83 11.29 5.79
CA GLU A 20 7.00 12.49 5.66
C GLU A 20 6.13 12.68 6.91
N TYR A 21 5.50 11.61 7.39
CA TYR A 21 4.72 11.61 8.64
C TYR A 21 5.59 11.59 9.92
N ARG A 22 6.93 11.75 9.82
CA ARG A 22 7.84 11.58 10.97
C ARG A 22 7.51 12.55 12.11
N GLU A 23 7.25 13.81 11.80
CA GLU A 23 6.92 14.81 12.84
C GLU A 23 5.60 14.50 13.53
N GLU A 24 4.62 13.97 12.79
CA GLU A 24 3.34 13.53 13.35
C GLU A 24 3.52 12.29 14.24
N PHE A 25 4.37 11.35 13.83
CA PHE A 25 4.73 10.18 14.64
C PHE A 25 5.45 10.55 15.94
N GLU A 26 6.37 11.52 15.89
CA GLU A 26 7.15 11.96 17.04
C GLU A 26 6.30 12.73 18.06
N ASN A 27 5.24 13.42 17.61
CA ASN A 27 4.32 14.17 18.46
C ASN A 27 3.05 13.39 18.86
N ALA A 28 2.76 12.28 18.20
CA ALA A 28 1.57 11.46 18.46
C ALA A 28 1.66 10.67 19.78
N LEU A 29 0.55 10.63 20.51
CA LEU A 29 0.35 9.68 21.59
C LEU A 29 0.15 8.25 21.01
N ASN A 30 0.41 7.21 21.81
CA ASN A 30 0.31 5.81 21.35
C ASN A 30 -1.01 5.44 20.65
N THR A 31 -2.12 6.11 20.99
CA THR A 31 -3.43 5.89 20.34
C THR A 31 -3.56 6.53 18.97
N GLU A 32 -2.72 7.51 18.63
CA GLU A 32 -2.72 8.26 17.37
C GLU A 32 -1.81 7.61 16.32
N HIS A 33 -0.81 6.82 16.75
CA HIS A 33 0.05 6.05 15.81
C HIS A 33 -0.74 5.11 14.92
N ALA A 34 -1.81 4.50 15.44
CA ALA A 34 -2.67 3.62 14.66
C ALA A 34 -3.37 4.38 13.52
N ALA A 35 -3.82 5.62 13.78
CA ALA A 35 -4.46 6.45 12.77
C ALA A 35 -3.47 6.91 11.68
N ILE A 36 -2.23 7.24 12.07
CA ILE A 36 -1.19 7.60 11.11
C ILE A 36 -0.83 6.40 10.21
N TRP A 37 -0.71 5.20 10.79
CA TRP A 37 -0.49 3.98 10.00
C TRP A 37 -1.65 3.64 9.07
N ASP A 38 -2.90 3.90 9.47
CA ASP A 38 -4.08 3.72 8.61
C ASP A 38 -4.07 4.69 7.41
N GLY A 39 -3.64 5.93 7.64
CA GLY A 39 -3.40 6.91 6.57
C GLY A 39 -2.34 6.44 5.57
N ILE A 40 -1.18 6.00 6.06
CA ILE A 40 -0.10 5.47 5.22
C ILE A 40 -0.56 4.23 4.42
N ALA A 41 -1.28 3.31 5.06
CA ALA A 41 -1.81 2.12 4.40
C ALA A 41 -2.81 2.48 3.28
N THR A 42 -3.62 3.51 3.51
CA THR A 42 -4.56 4.03 2.51
C THR A 42 -3.83 4.61 1.30
N GLU A 43 -2.79 5.42 1.51
CA GLU A 43 -1.97 5.99 0.43
C GLU A 43 -1.27 4.92 -0.40
N ILE A 44 -0.64 3.95 0.29
CA ILE A 44 0.02 2.81 -0.37
C ILE A 44 -0.99 2.00 -1.19
N ASN A 45 -2.20 1.77 -0.70
CA ASN A 45 -3.24 1.06 -1.46
C ASN A 45 -3.84 1.88 -2.61
N ASN A 46 -3.80 3.21 -2.56
CA ASN A 46 -4.21 4.06 -3.68
C ASN A 46 -3.17 4.02 -4.81
N HIS A 47 -1.88 4.05 -4.46
CA HIS A 47 -0.79 3.96 -5.43
C HIS A 47 -0.62 2.55 -6.01
N TYR A 48 -0.77 1.53 -5.16
CA TYR A 48 -0.62 0.12 -5.48
C TYR A 48 -1.90 -0.62 -5.11
N PRO A 49 -3.01 -0.39 -5.86
CA PRO A 49 -4.24 -1.08 -5.57
C PRO A 49 -3.97 -2.58 -5.58
N ALA A 50 -4.52 -3.29 -4.59
CA ALA A 50 -4.46 -4.74 -4.50
C ALA A 50 -5.12 -5.33 -5.75
N THR A 51 -4.36 -5.41 -6.84
CA THR A 51 -4.81 -6.00 -8.08
C THR A 51 -4.95 -7.48 -7.79
N SER A 52 -6.17 -7.98 -7.98
CA SER A 52 -6.35 -9.41 -8.18
C SER A 52 -5.44 -9.78 -9.35
N TYR A 53 -4.37 -10.53 -9.06
CA TYR A 53 -3.45 -11.08 -10.05
C TYR A 53 -4.18 -11.86 -11.18
N TRP A 54 -5.45 -12.20 -10.96
CA TRP A 54 -6.34 -12.87 -11.91
C TRP A 54 -7.09 -11.95 -12.88
N GLN A 55 -7.12 -10.63 -12.68
CA GLN A 55 -7.84 -9.69 -13.57
C GLN A 55 -6.97 -9.14 -14.72
N THR A 56 -5.65 -9.27 -14.65
CA THR A 56 -4.71 -8.81 -15.69
C THR A 56 -4.27 -9.90 -16.66
N MET A 57 -4.76 -11.13 -16.53
CA MET A 57 -4.59 -12.10 -17.62
C MET A 57 -5.41 -11.64 -18.83
N PRO A 58 -4.79 -11.35 -19.99
CA PRO A 58 -5.56 -11.05 -21.19
C PRO A 58 -6.50 -12.23 -21.48
N SER A 59 -7.79 -11.94 -21.58
CA SER A 59 -8.86 -12.88 -21.98
C SER A 59 -8.75 -13.29 -23.46
N LYS A 60 -7.53 -13.59 -23.93
CA LYS A 60 -7.19 -13.85 -25.33
C LYS A 60 -6.28 -15.07 -25.45
N MET A 61 -6.80 -16.22 -25.07
CA MET A 61 -6.67 -17.40 -25.92
C MET A 61 -7.99 -18.16 -25.80
N GLY A 62 -8.94 -17.79 -26.67
CA GLY A 62 -10.13 -18.59 -26.86
C GLY A 62 -9.71 -20.00 -27.28
N CYS A 63 -10.25 -21.01 -26.61
CA CYS A 63 -10.31 -22.34 -27.18
C CYS A 63 -11.26 -22.25 -28.39
N ALA A 64 -10.67 -22.12 -29.57
CA ALA A 64 -11.29 -22.48 -30.84
C ALA A 64 -10.96 -23.94 -31.16
#